data_AF-E7C6M0-F1
#
_entry.id   AF-E7C6M0-F1
#
_cell.length_a   1.000
_cell.length_b   1.000
_cell.length_c   1.000
_cell.angle_alpha   90.00
_cell.angle_beta   90.00
_cell.angle_gamma   90.00
#
_symmetry.space_group_name_H-M   'P 1'
#
loop_
_entity.id
_entity.type
_entity.pdbx_description
1 polymer ?
#
loop_
_entity_poly.entity_id
_entity_poly.type
_entity_poly.pdbx_seq_one_letter_code
_entity_poly.pdbx_strand_id
1 'polypeptide(L)'
;MKDKKLNLTEDSIPYLAVKIAVPVSIGFFFHTMFNVVDTYFASKISSIAVAAITITFPIFFMIIAISSGTRQGATALIANAEGANNKVLAKKYLVQTVSFSIIAAFVIMVIGLFFAPYLFKLMHASGDYFNFAIQYTNILLYGCLFIILDSTPTAGLNAVGDTKTYANVFIIGFFVNLILDPLFIYGYGPIPPMGVKGMPMLLCRRVPSF
;
A
#
# COMPACT_ATOMS: atom_id res chain seq x y z
N MET A 1 25.46 -1.02 24.16
CA MET A 1 26.06 -2.24 23.56
C MET A 1 26.18 -2.01 22.06
N LYS A 2 27.40 -2.09 21.52
CA LYS A 2 27.79 -1.66 20.16
C LYS A 2 26.91 -2.27 19.06
N ASP A 3 26.45 -1.42 18.14
CA ASP A 3 25.87 -1.76 16.83
C ASP A 3 26.81 -2.68 16.04
N LYS A 4 26.60 -3.99 16.16
CA LYS A 4 27.26 -4.99 15.32
C LYS A 4 26.38 -5.15 14.07
N LYS A 5 26.77 -4.50 12.97
CA LYS A 5 26.18 -4.74 11.63
C LYS A 5 26.13 -6.26 11.40
N LEU A 6 24.96 -6.78 11.06
CA LEU A 6 24.75 -8.19 10.74
C LEU A 6 25.60 -8.57 9.52
N ASN A 7 26.49 -9.55 9.68
CA ASN A 7 27.32 -10.07 8.60
C ASN A 7 26.63 -11.31 8.03
N LEU A 8 25.90 -11.12 6.93
CA LEU A 8 25.08 -12.15 6.28
C LEU A 8 25.89 -13.37 5.77
N THR A 9 27.23 -13.26 5.76
CA THR A 9 28.16 -14.26 5.21
C THR A 9 28.93 -15.06 6.27
N GLU A 10 28.99 -14.58 7.53
CA GLU A 10 29.83 -15.20 8.58
C GLU A 10 29.04 -15.80 9.75
N ASP A 11 27.81 -15.31 10.01
CA ASP A 11 27.00 -15.78 11.13
C ASP A 11 26.27 -17.09 10.79
N SER A 12 26.10 -17.97 11.79
CA SER A 12 25.44 -19.27 11.61
C SER A 12 24.00 -19.13 11.06
N ILE A 13 23.66 -19.93 10.04
CA ILE A 13 22.36 -19.88 9.34
C ILE A 13 21.14 -19.91 10.29
N PRO A 14 21.08 -20.75 11.35
CA PRO A 14 19.92 -20.77 12.25
C PRO A 14 19.77 -19.47 13.06
N TYR A 15 20.89 -18.90 13.52
CA TYR A 15 20.91 -17.64 14.26
C TYR A 15 20.48 -16.46 13.37
N LEU A 16 21.00 -16.43 12.14
CA LEU A 16 20.68 -15.39 11.18
C LEU A 16 19.21 -15.47 10.74
N ALA A 17 18.70 -16.68 10.51
CA ALA A 17 17.30 -16.92 10.15
C ALA A 17 16.36 -16.39 11.24
N VAL A 18 16.56 -16.71 12.51
CA VAL A 18 15.71 -16.21 13.60
C VAL A 18 15.84 -14.70 13.77
N LYS A 19 17.05 -14.15 13.68
CA LYS A 19 17.32 -12.73 13.93
C LYS A 19 16.78 -11.81 12.82
N ILE A 20 16.59 -12.33 11.61
CA ILE A 20 15.93 -11.62 10.50
C ILE A 20 14.43 -11.92 10.48
N ALA A 21 14.03 -13.19 10.63
CA ALA A 21 12.62 -13.58 10.54
C ALA A 21 11.76 -12.93 11.63
N VAL A 22 12.25 -12.85 12.88
CA VAL A 22 11.49 -12.26 14.00
C VAL A 22 11.09 -10.78 13.73
N PRO A 23 12.02 -9.86 13.43
CA PRO A 23 11.64 -8.48 13.12
C PRO A 23 10.79 -8.36 11.85
N VAL A 24 11.01 -9.19 10.83
CA VAL A 24 10.15 -9.24 9.64
C VAL A 24 8.72 -9.63 9.99
N SER A 25 8.53 -10.70 10.77
CA SER A 25 7.21 -11.16 11.20
C SER A 25 6.48 -10.12 12.03
N ILE A 26 7.19 -9.43 12.93
CA ILE A 26 6.63 -8.31 13.70
C ILE A 26 6.22 -7.18 12.76
N GLY A 27 7.08 -6.78 11.83
CA GLY A 27 6.76 -5.74 10.85
C GLY A 27 5.54 -6.09 10.00
N PHE A 28 5.42 -7.35 9.57
CA PHE A 28 4.27 -7.83 8.79
C PHE A 28 2.99 -7.84 9.61
N PHE A 29 3.06 -8.23 10.89
CA PHE A 29 1.92 -8.18 11.82
C PHE A 29 1.39 -6.76 11.99
N PHE A 30 2.27 -5.79 12.24
CA PHE A 30 1.86 -4.38 12.38
C PHE A 30 1.40 -3.78 11.06
N HIS A 31 1.98 -4.17 9.92
CA HIS A 31 1.46 -3.80 8.60
C HIS A 31 0.03 -4.33 8.37
N THR A 32 -0.26 -5.57 8.76
CA THR A 32 -1.62 -6.11 8.71
C THR A 32 -2.55 -5.35 9.66
N MET A 33 -2.12 -5.05 10.89
CA MET A 33 -2.93 -4.29 11.84
C MET A 33 -3.21 -2.86 11.38
N PHE A 34 -2.26 -2.20 10.73
CA PHE A 34 -2.47 -0.90 10.07
C PHE A 34 -3.62 -0.98 9.05
N ASN A 35 -3.59 -1.98 8.16
CA ASN A 35 -4.66 -2.18 7.19
C ASN A 35 -6.02 -2.50 7.84
N VAL A 36 -6.03 -3.23 8.96
CA VAL A 36 -7.27 -3.55 9.70
C VAL A 36 -7.88 -2.31 10.35
N VAL A 37 -7.06 -1.44 10.95
CA VAL A 37 -7.52 -0.20 11.59
C VAL A 37 -8.13 0.75 10.56
N ASP A 38 -7.42 1.01 9.45
CA ASP A 38 -7.93 1.80 8.32
C ASP A 38 -9.27 1.26 7.81
N THR A 39 -9.35 -0.07 7.60
CA THR A 39 -10.57 -0.72 7.10
C THR A 39 -11.72 -0.64 8.10
N TYR A 40 -11.43 -0.82 9.40
CA TYR A 40 -12.42 -0.75 10.47
C TYR A 40 -13.05 0.65 10.55
N PHE A 41 -12.23 1.70 10.55
CA PHE A 41 -12.70 3.08 10.58
C PHE A 41 -13.41 3.49 9.27
N ALA A 42 -12.92 3.05 8.11
CA ALA A 42 -13.58 3.26 6.83
C ALA A 42 -14.96 2.57 6.75
N SER A 43 -15.12 1.38 7.35
CA SER A 43 -16.38 0.62 7.33
C SER A 43 -17.52 1.29 8.10
N LYS A 44 -17.22 2.18 9.05
CA LYS A 44 -18.21 2.88 9.89
C LYS A 44 -18.93 4.04 9.17
N ILE A 45 -18.58 4.33 7.93
CA ILE A 45 -18.95 5.59 7.26
C ILE A 45 -20.18 5.50 6.35
N SER A 46 -20.38 4.44 5.56
CA SER A 46 -21.60 4.29 4.74
C SER A 46 -21.75 2.88 4.15
N SER A 47 -22.93 2.27 4.30
CA SER A 47 -23.26 0.95 3.76
C SER A 47 -23.27 0.90 2.22
N ILE A 48 -23.61 2.01 1.56
CA ILE A 48 -23.62 2.12 0.09
C ILE A 48 -22.19 2.18 -0.46
N ALA A 49 -21.28 2.84 0.27
CA ALA A 49 -19.86 2.86 -0.08
C ALA A 49 -19.24 1.46 0.01
N VAL A 50 -19.61 0.65 1.01
CA VAL A 50 -19.14 -0.74 1.16
C VAL A 50 -19.61 -1.64 0.00
N ALA A 51 -20.84 -1.46 -0.47
CA ALA A 51 -21.34 -2.19 -1.64
C ALA A 51 -20.55 -1.85 -2.92
N ALA A 52 -20.27 -0.56 -3.15
CA ALA A 52 -19.44 -0.11 -4.27
C ALA A 52 -17.97 -0.59 -4.16
N ILE A 53 -17.42 -0.65 -2.95
CA ILE A 53 -16.08 -1.23 -2.70
C ILE A 53 -16.04 -2.70 -3.11
N THR A 54 -17.09 -3.46 -2.83
CA THR A 54 -17.13 -4.90 -3.12
C THR A 54 -17.08 -5.20 -4.61
N ILE A 55 -17.79 -4.42 -5.46
CA ILE A 55 -17.75 -4.64 -6.91
C ILE A 55 -16.45 -4.14 -7.56
N THR A 56 -15.80 -3.15 -6.96
CA THR A 56 -14.52 -2.61 -7.44
C THR A 56 -13.31 -3.40 -6.92
N PHE A 57 -13.53 -4.32 -5.98
CA PHE A 57 -12.51 -5.17 -5.37
C PHE A 57 -11.62 -5.92 -6.38
N PRO A 58 -12.13 -6.52 -7.48
CA PRO A 58 -11.25 -7.20 -8.44
C PRO A 58 -10.22 -6.27 -9.09
N ILE A 59 -10.60 -5.02 -9.35
CA ILE A 59 -9.71 -4.01 -9.94
C ILE A 59 -8.69 -3.56 -8.90
N PHE A 60 -9.12 -3.30 -7.67
CA PHE A 60 -8.23 -2.99 -6.57
C PHE A 60 -7.22 -4.11 -6.31
N PHE A 61 -7.67 -5.37 -6.35
CA PHE A 61 -6.82 -6.54 -6.18
C PHE A 61 -5.76 -6.65 -7.28
N MET A 62 -6.10 -6.34 -8.54
CA MET A 62 -5.11 -6.28 -9.63
C MET A 62 -4.02 -5.23 -9.37
N ILE A 63 -4.40 -4.03 -8.90
CA ILE A 63 -3.45 -2.97 -8.56
C ILE A 63 -2.49 -3.45 -7.46
N ILE A 64 -3.04 -4.05 -6.39
CA ILE A 64 -2.24 -4.60 -5.28
C ILE A 64 -1.33 -5.73 -5.77
N ALA A 65 -1.83 -6.64 -6.60
CA ALA A 65 -1.05 -7.76 -7.11
C ALA A 65 0.20 -7.28 -7.86
N ILE A 66 0.06 -6.25 -8.70
CA ILE A 66 1.18 -5.70 -9.47
C ILE A 66 2.13 -4.91 -8.57
N SER A 67 1.61 -4.12 -7.62
CA SER A 67 2.43 -3.43 -6.62
C SER A 67 3.26 -4.44 -5.82
N SER A 68 2.62 -5.51 -5.32
CA SER A 68 3.28 -6.56 -4.54
C SER A 68 4.28 -7.37 -5.38
N GLY A 69 3.97 -7.68 -6.63
CA GLY A 69 4.88 -8.35 -7.56
C GLY A 69 6.12 -7.52 -7.87
N THR A 70 5.92 -6.23 -8.13
CA THR A 70 7.02 -5.25 -8.34
C THR A 70 7.91 -5.16 -7.10
N ARG A 71 7.30 -5.06 -5.91
CA ARG A 71 8.01 -5.05 -4.62
C ARG A 71 8.90 -6.29 -4.45
N GLN A 72 8.34 -7.48 -4.66
CA GLN A 72 9.06 -8.75 -4.46
C GLN A 72 10.20 -8.90 -5.47
N GLY A 73 9.96 -8.60 -6.75
CA GLY A 73 11.00 -8.64 -7.78
C GLY A 73 12.15 -7.65 -7.52
N ALA A 74 11.81 -6.41 -7.12
CA ALA A 74 12.79 -5.41 -6.75
C ALA A 74 13.61 -5.83 -5.52
N THR A 75 12.94 -6.37 -4.49
CA THR A 75 13.61 -6.84 -3.27
C THR A 75 14.65 -7.92 -3.60
N ALA A 76 14.31 -8.89 -4.44
CA ALA A 76 15.23 -9.96 -4.84
C ALA A 76 16.46 -9.44 -5.61
N LEU A 77 16.26 -8.51 -6.56
CA LEU A 77 17.36 -7.93 -7.35
C LEU A 77 18.29 -7.06 -6.47
N ILE A 78 17.71 -6.22 -5.62
CA ILE A 78 18.48 -5.35 -4.72
C ILE A 78 19.22 -6.19 -3.68
N ALA A 79 18.58 -7.21 -3.10
CA ALA A 79 19.22 -8.10 -2.12
C ALA A 79 20.41 -8.85 -2.72
N ASN A 80 20.30 -9.33 -3.96
CA ASN A 80 21.41 -9.97 -4.66
C ASN A 80 22.57 -9.00 -4.93
N ALA A 81 22.30 -7.77 -5.36
CA ALA A 81 23.34 -6.76 -5.59
C ALA A 81 24.04 -6.31 -4.30
N GLU A 82 23.27 -6.17 -3.22
CA GLU A 82 23.76 -5.87 -1.88
C GLU A 82 24.62 -7.02 -1.32
N GLY A 83 24.19 -8.27 -1.48
CA GLY A 83 24.96 -9.46 -1.11
C GLY A 83 26.27 -9.61 -1.88
N ALA A 84 26.30 -9.17 -3.15
CA ALA A 84 27.53 -9.10 -3.96
C ALA A 84 28.41 -7.88 -3.63
N ASN A 85 28.08 -7.09 -2.59
CA ASN A 85 28.77 -5.87 -2.18
C ASN A 85 28.84 -4.79 -3.29
N ASN A 86 27.94 -4.85 -4.27
CA ASN A 86 27.90 -3.96 -5.42
C ASN A 86 26.85 -2.85 -5.22
N LYS A 87 27.22 -1.86 -4.42
CA LYS A 87 26.35 -0.71 -4.08
C LYS A 87 25.90 0.11 -5.29
N VAL A 88 26.74 0.18 -6.33
CA VAL A 88 26.41 0.89 -7.57
C VAL A 88 25.26 0.18 -8.28
N LEU A 89 25.31 -1.15 -8.36
CA LEU A 89 24.26 -1.95 -8.97
C LEU A 89 22.96 -1.92 -8.15
N ALA A 90 23.05 -1.99 -6.81
CA ALA A 90 21.89 -1.88 -5.93
C ALA A 90 21.16 -0.53 -6.10
N LYS A 91 21.90 0.58 -6.16
CA LYS A 91 21.32 1.90 -6.44
C LYS A 91 20.67 1.97 -7.83
N LYS A 92 21.28 1.34 -8.83
CA LYS A 92 20.72 1.27 -10.18
C LYS A 92 19.39 0.52 -10.20
N TYR A 93 19.30 -0.61 -9.48
CA TYR A 93 18.04 -1.35 -9.35
C TYR A 93 16.96 -0.56 -8.63
N LEU A 94 17.27 0.17 -7.56
CA LEU A 94 16.31 1.06 -6.90
C LEU A 94 15.72 2.10 -7.87
N VAL A 95 16.56 2.80 -8.63
CA VAL A 95 16.09 3.78 -9.62
C VAL A 95 15.27 3.11 -10.72
N GLN A 96 15.69 1.94 -11.19
CA GLN A 96 14.97 1.19 -12.21
C GLN A 96 13.60 0.70 -11.73
N THR A 97 13.48 0.32 -10.46
CA THR A 97 12.19 -0.03 -9.83
C THR A 97 11.24 1.15 -9.80
N VAL A 98 11.71 2.38 -9.52
CA VAL A 98 10.87 3.59 -9.59
C VAL A 98 10.36 3.81 -11.01
N SER A 99 11.25 3.81 -12.01
CA SER A 99 10.86 3.99 -13.40
C SER A 99 9.88 2.90 -13.86
N PHE A 100 10.13 1.64 -13.48
CA PHE A 100 9.23 0.53 -13.78
C PHE A 100 7.87 0.70 -13.11
N SER A 101 7.83 1.13 -11.84
CA SER A 101 6.59 1.37 -11.10
C SER A 101 5.73 2.45 -11.75
N ILE A 102 6.35 3.52 -12.24
CA ILE A 102 5.65 4.60 -12.97
C ILE A 102 5.04 4.06 -14.27
N ILE A 103 5.83 3.30 -15.04
CA ILE A 103 5.37 2.72 -16.31
C ILE A 103 4.23 1.72 -16.04
N ALA A 104 4.41 0.82 -15.08
CA ALA A 104 3.41 -0.17 -14.70
C ALA A 104 2.10 0.50 -14.23
N ALA A 105 2.19 1.53 -13.40
CA ALA A 105 1.03 2.32 -12.98
C ALA A 105 0.31 2.96 -14.16
N PHE A 106 1.05 3.56 -15.10
CA PHE A 106 0.45 4.16 -16.29
C PHE A 106 -0.26 3.12 -17.16
N VAL A 107 0.36 1.96 -17.38
CA VAL A 107 -0.25 0.86 -18.13
C VAL A 107 -1.54 0.38 -17.46
N ILE A 108 -1.52 0.17 -16.14
CA ILE A 108 -2.71 -0.26 -15.38
C ILE A 108 -3.79 0.80 -15.41
N MET A 109 -3.44 2.08 -15.24
CA MET A 109 -4.40 3.17 -15.29
C MET A 109 -5.12 3.20 -16.63
N VAL A 110 -4.37 3.11 -17.75
CA VAL A 110 -4.96 3.09 -19.09
C VAL A 110 -5.85 1.85 -19.27
N ILE A 111 -5.32 0.65 -19.01
CA ILE A 111 -6.10 -0.59 -19.15
C ILE A 111 -7.35 -0.55 -18.28
N GLY A 112 -7.23 -0.12 -17.02
CA GLY A 112 -8.33 -0.03 -16.07
C GLY A 112 -9.41 0.94 -16.52
N LEU A 113 -9.05 2.12 -17.05
CA LEU A 113 -10.04 3.10 -17.50
C LEU A 113 -10.85 2.60 -18.71
N PHE A 114 -10.21 1.83 -19.61
CA PHE A 114 -10.89 1.26 -20.78
C PHE A 114 -11.71 0.00 -20.43
N PHE A 115 -11.21 -0.86 -19.55
CA PHE A 115 -11.85 -2.16 -19.24
C PHE A 115 -12.85 -2.10 -18.07
N ALA A 116 -12.71 -1.17 -17.12
CA ALA A 116 -13.61 -1.10 -15.96
C ALA A 116 -15.11 -0.99 -16.33
N PRO A 117 -15.53 -0.16 -17.31
CA PRO A 117 -16.92 -0.09 -17.74
C PRO A 117 -17.45 -1.41 -18.32
N TYR A 118 -16.60 -2.14 -19.03
CA TYR A 118 -16.97 -3.45 -19.58
C TYR A 118 -17.11 -4.49 -18.46
N LEU A 119 -16.19 -4.48 -17.50
CA LEU A 119 -16.21 -5.38 -16.36
C LEU A 119 -17.49 -5.20 -15.53
N PHE A 120 -17.88 -3.95 -15.24
CA PHE A 120 -19.10 -3.69 -14.46
C PHE A 120 -20.38 -4.04 -15.19
N LYS A 121 -20.42 -3.87 -16.52
CA LYS A 121 -21.54 -4.36 -17.33
C LYS A 121 -21.65 -5.88 -17.29
N LEU A 122 -20.53 -6.60 -17.35
CA LEU A 122 -20.50 -8.06 -17.24
C LEU A 122 -20.99 -8.54 -15.86
N MET A 123 -20.73 -7.75 -14.82
CA MET A 123 -21.22 -7.99 -13.46
C MET A 123 -22.68 -7.57 -13.24
N HIS A 124 -23.41 -7.22 -14.31
CA HIS A 124 -24.81 -6.76 -14.28
C HIS A 124 -25.04 -5.51 -13.40
N ALA A 125 -24.02 -4.67 -13.21
CA ALA A 125 -24.20 -3.38 -12.55
C ALA A 125 -25.06 -2.46 -13.44
N SER A 126 -26.13 -1.89 -12.90
CA SER A 126 -27.06 -1.04 -13.64
C SER A 126 -27.49 0.20 -12.83
N GLY A 127 -27.98 1.23 -13.54
CA GLY A 127 -28.46 2.48 -12.94
C GLY A 127 -27.38 3.23 -12.16
N ASP A 128 -27.76 3.81 -11.03
CA ASP A 128 -26.88 4.61 -10.18
C ASP A 128 -25.69 3.79 -9.64
N TYR A 129 -25.88 2.49 -9.42
CA TYR A 129 -24.84 1.58 -8.94
C TYR A 129 -23.64 1.47 -9.90
N PHE A 130 -23.91 1.45 -11.22
CA PHE A 130 -22.85 1.47 -12.24
C PHE A 130 -22.08 2.80 -12.23
N ASN A 131 -22.80 3.92 -12.14
CA ASN A 131 -22.18 5.25 -12.12
C ASN A 131 -21.30 5.46 -10.87
N PHE A 132 -21.74 4.96 -9.71
CA PHE A 132 -20.94 4.97 -8.50
C PHE A 132 -19.69 4.09 -8.60
N ALA A 133 -19.81 2.86 -9.12
CA ALA A 133 -18.67 1.95 -9.29
C ALA A 133 -17.60 2.53 -10.22
N ILE A 134 -18.00 3.19 -11.32
CA ILE A 134 -17.08 3.86 -12.24
C ILE A 134 -16.35 5.02 -11.57
N GLN A 135 -17.08 5.90 -10.88
CA GLN A 135 -16.45 7.04 -10.20
C GLN A 135 -15.43 6.58 -9.16
N TYR A 136 -15.78 5.58 -8.36
CA TYR A 136 -14.87 5.00 -7.38
C TYR A 136 -13.63 4.37 -8.02
N THR A 137 -13.83 3.60 -9.09
CA THR A 137 -12.74 2.93 -9.80
C THR A 137 -11.79 3.92 -10.46
N ASN A 138 -12.31 4.98 -11.08
CA ASN A 138 -11.46 6.01 -11.70
C ASN A 138 -10.55 6.65 -10.66
N ILE A 139 -11.06 6.92 -9.47
CA ILE A 139 -10.27 7.49 -8.37
C ILE A 139 -9.17 6.51 -7.92
N LEU A 140 -9.50 5.23 -7.78
CA LEU A 140 -8.50 4.19 -7.51
C LEU A 140 -7.43 4.11 -8.60
N LEU A 141 -7.82 4.21 -9.88
CA LEU A 141 -6.91 4.16 -11.01
C LEU A 141 -6.01 5.40 -11.09
N TYR A 142 -6.50 6.59 -10.75
CA TYR A 142 -5.65 7.77 -10.62
C TYR A 142 -4.70 7.66 -9.41
N GLY A 143 -5.16 7.06 -8.31
CA GLY A 143 -4.36 6.79 -7.12
C GLY A 143 -3.36 5.63 -7.26
N CYS A 144 -3.51 4.78 -8.28
CA CYS A 144 -2.72 3.55 -8.41
C CYS A 144 -1.21 3.81 -8.53
N LEU A 145 -0.83 4.98 -9.06
CA LEU A 145 0.56 5.41 -9.13
C LEU A 145 1.21 5.45 -7.75
N PHE A 146 0.53 6.01 -6.75
CA PHE A 146 1.05 6.10 -5.39
C PHE A 146 1.12 4.71 -4.74
N ILE A 147 0.11 3.87 -4.95
CA ILE A 147 0.04 2.50 -4.42
C ILE A 147 1.17 1.62 -4.98
N ILE A 148 1.51 1.79 -6.25
CA ILE A 148 2.59 1.03 -6.88
C ILE A 148 3.95 1.64 -6.53
N LEU A 149 4.08 2.96 -6.43
CA LEU A 149 5.33 3.61 -6.02
C LEU A 149 5.74 3.26 -4.59
N ASP A 150 4.79 3.06 -3.68
CA ASP A 150 5.04 2.60 -2.31
C ASP A 150 5.83 1.28 -2.24
N SER A 151 5.75 0.46 -3.30
CA SER A 151 6.55 -0.77 -3.41
C SER A 151 8.07 -0.54 -3.37
N THR A 152 8.55 0.64 -3.81
CA THR A 152 9.98 0.94 -3.97
C THR A 152 10.72 1.10 -2.62
N PRO A 153 10.34 2.05 -1.73
CA PRO A 153 11.01 2.20 -0.44
C PRO A 153 10.90 0.92 0.41
N THR A 154 9.74 0.27 0.34
CA THR A 154 9.43 -0.99 1.00
C THR A 154 10.35 -2.12 0.50
N ALA A 155 10.64 -2.20 -0.80
CA ALA A 155 11.59 -3.15 -1.36
C ALA A 155 13.04 -2.87 -0.94
N GLY A 156 13.46 -1.61 -0.92
CA GLY A 156 14.81 -1.21 -0.52
C GLY A 156 15.13 -1.56 0.94
N LEU A 157 14.22 -1.24 1.86
CA LEU A 157 14.36 -1.57 3.28
C LEU A 157 14.43 -3.08 3.52
N ASN A 158 13.57 -3.85 2.83
CA ASN A 158 13.58 -5.31 2.92
C ASN A 158 14.85 -5.93 2.33
N ALA A 159 15.38 -5.38 1.24
CA ALA A 159 16.53 -5.93 0.52
C ALA A 159 17.86 -5.78 1.27
N VAL A 160 18.04 -4.67 2.01
CA VAL A 160 19.26 -4.43 2.81
C VAL A 160 19.24 -5.23 4.13
N GLY A 161 18.13 -5.93 4.43
CA GLY A 161 17.97 -6.67 5.68
C GLY A 161 17.83 -5.77 6.90
N ASP A 162 17.69 -4.44 6.73
CA ASP A 162 17.30 -3.51 7.79
C ASP A 162 15.79 -3.60 8.09
N THR A 163 15.44 -4.81 8.49
CA THR A 163 14.10 -5.25 8.86
C THR A 163 13.65 -4.62 10.18
N LYS A 164 14.59 -4.07 10.97
CA LYS A 164 14.28 -3.26 12.15
C LYS A 164 13.74 -1.90 11.77
N THR A 165 14.37 -1.19 10.83
CA THR A 165 13.83 0.08 10.33
C THR A 165 12.49 -0.13 9.64
N TYR A 166 12.35 -1.19 8.83
CA TYR A 166 11.08 -1.58 8.22
C TYR A 166 9.97 -1.83 9.25
N ALA A 167 10.23 -2.67 10.26
CA ALA A 167 9.26 -2.97 11.30
C ALA A 167 8.93 -1.74 12.14
N ASN A 168 9.92 -0.92 12.49
CA ASN A 168 9.71 0.31 13.25
C ASN A 168 8.83 1.31 12.50
N VAL A 169 8.96 1.44 11.17
CA VAL A 169 8.09 2.32 10.37
C VAL A 169 6.63 1.85 10.45
N PHE A 170 6.36 0.54 10.36
CA PHE A 170 5.00 0.04 10.48
C PHE A 170 4.47 0.08 11.91
N ILE A 171 5.31 -0.16 12.93
CA ILE A 171 4.91 -0.04 14.34
C ILE A 171 4.55 1.41 14.66
N ILE A 172 5.43 2.36 14.33
CA ILE A 172 5.19 3.79 14.54
C ILE A 172 3.98 4.23 13.71
N GLY A 173 3.92 3.83 12.44
CA GLY A 173 2.80 4.12 11.54
C GLY A 173 1.48 3.61 12.10
N PHE A 174 1.43 2.39 12.63
CA PHE A 174 0.26 1.83 13.29
C PHE A 174 -0.18 2.66 14.50
N PHE A 175 0.72 2.99 15.43
CA PHE A 175 0.34 3.76 16.61
C PHE A 175 -0.05 5.19 16.27
N VAL A 176 0.62 5.81 15.30
CA VAL A 176 0.27 7.13 14.77
C VAL A 176 -1.12 7.07 14.14
N ASN A 177 -1.39 6.11 13.26
CA ASN A 177 -2.69 5.93 12.60
C ASN A 177 -3.81 5.60 13.59
N LEU A 178 -3.56 4.73 14.58
CA LEU A 178 -4.52 4.42 15.65
C LEU A 178 -4.97 5.67 16.44
N ILE A 179 -4.10 6.67 16.56
CA ILE A 179 -4.40 7.93 17.27
C ILE A 179 -4.94 8.99 16.30
N LEU A 180 -4.34 9.15 15.13
CA LEU A 180 -4.71 10.15 14.14
C LEU A 180 -6.07 9.85 13.52
N ASP A 181 -6.38 8.60 13.20
CA ASP A 181 -7.64 8.22 12.57
C ASP A 181 -8.86 8.66 13.37
N PRO A 182 -9.03 8.27 14.66
CA PRO A 182 -10.14 8.77 15.46
C PRO A 182 -10.07 10.29 15.68
N LEU A 183 -8.89 10.89 15.75
CA LEU A 183 -8.75 12.35 15.90
C LEU A 183 -9.27 13.11 14.67
N PHE A 184 -8.97 12.64 13.46
CA PHE A 184 -9.43 13.26 12.20
C PHE A 184 -10.86 12.88 11.82
N ILE A 185 -11.30 11.66 12.18
CA ILE A 185 -12.66 11.17 11.93
C ILE A 185 -13.67 11.85 12.86
N TYR A 186 -13.40 11.86 14.17
CA TYR A 186 -14.34 12.40 15.16
C TYR A 186 -14.15 13.90 15.41
N GLY A 187 -12.98 14.45 15.10
CA GLY A 187 -12.63 15.85 15.37
C GLY A 187 -12.49 16.12 16.86
N TYR A 188 -11.32 16.58 17.31
CA TYR A 188 -11.11 16.94 18.72
C TYR A 188 -10.48 18.33 18.81
N GLY A 189 -11.15 19.27 19.50
CA GLY A 189 -10.65 20.64 19.72
C GLY A 189 -10.77 21.57 18.49
N PRO A 190 -9.69 22.28 18.07
CA PRO A 190 -9.72 23.27 16.98
C PRO A 190 -9.68 22.68 15.56
N ILE A 191 -9.54 21.36 15.43
CA ILE A 191 -9.53 20.67 14.13
C ILE A 191 -10.98 20.29 13.81
N PRO A 192 -11.60 20.87 12.77
CA PRO A 192 -12.96 20.51 12.39
C PRO A 192 -13.00 19.01 12.04
N PRO A 193 -14.05 18.28 12.46
CA PRO A 193 -14.22 16.87 12.10
C PRO A 193 -14.23 16.77 10.58
N MET A 194 -13.16 16.20 10.00
CA MET A 194 -13.10 16.01 8.56
C MET A 194 -13.99 14.84 8.16
N GLY A 195 -14.39 13.96 9.10
CA GLY A 195 -15.23 12.80 8.82
C GLY A 195 -14.73 12.04 7.58
N VAL A 196 -15.64 11.75 6.65
CA VAL A 196 -15.35 11.09 5.35
C VAL A 196 -14.37 11.86 4.45
N LYS A 197 -14.11 13.14 4.72
CA LYS A 197 -13.23 14.00 3.90
C LYS A 197 -11.74 13.88 4.27
N GLY A 198 -11.40 13.17 5.34
CA GLY A 198 -10.01 13.03 5.81
C GLY A 198 -9.19 11.93 5.12
N MET A 199 -9.81 10.81 4.70
CA MET A 199 -9.05 9.66 4.16
C MET A 199 -8.96 9.65 2.63
N PRO A 200 -9.82 10.39 1.91
CA PRO A 200 -9.46 10.89 0.58
C PRO A 200 -10.06 12.29 0.37
N MET A 201 -9.23 13.32 0.24
CA MET A 201 -9.62 14.72 -0.05
C MET A 201 -10.40 14.90 -1.38
N LEU A 202 -10.94 13.84 -2.00
CA LEU A 202 -11.58 13.86 -3.32
C LEU A 202 -12.97 13.21 -3.42
N LEU A 203 -13.52 12.52 -2.41
CA LEU A 203 -14.75 11.72 -2.61
C LEU A 203 -16.08 12.35 -2.16
N CYS A 204 -16.12 13.58 -1.65
CA CYS A 204 -17.39 14.15 -1.19
C CYS A 204 -17.50 15.66 -1.42
N ARG A 205 -17.30 16.10 -2.67
CA ARG A 205 -17.71 17.46 -3.10
C ARG A 205 -19.00 17.47 -3.95
N ARG A 206 -19.64 16.31 -4.16
CA ARG A 206 -20.92 16.26 -4.89
C ARG A 206 -21.77 15.04 -4.52
N VAL A 207 -22.30 15.03 -3.30
CA VAL A 207 -23.53 14.28 -3.01
C VAL A 207 -24.55 15.33 -2.59
N PRO A 208 -25.49 15.73 -3.47
CA PRO A 208 -26.71 16.37 -2.99
C PRO A 208 -27.38 15.34 -2.08
N SER A 209 -27.58 15.74 -0.84
CA SER A 209 -28.43 15.10 0.14
C SER A 209 -29.74 14.60 -0.46
N PHE A 210 -29.94 13.28 -0.51
CA PHE A 210 -31.22 12.59 -0.29
C PHE A 210 -30.95 11.17 0.19
#